data_AF-A0A1B6CXW2-F1
#
_entry.id   AF-A0A1B6CXW2-F1
#
_cell.length_a   1.000
_cell.length_b   1.000
_cell.length_c   1.000
_cell.angle_alpha   90.00
_cell.angle_beta   90.00
_cell.angle_gamma   90.00
#
_symmetry.space_group_name_H-M   'P 1'
#
loop_
_entity.id
_entity.type
_entity.pdbx_description
1 polymer ?
#
loop_
_entity_poly.entity_id
_entity_poly.type
_entity_poly.pdbx_seq_one_letter_code
_entity_poly.pdbx_strand_id
1 'polypeptide(L)'
;MADTSRGNLRLNLKNKSLHCKNLYDYLKTLSASTLERLYNHPTTCLAIYRELPPIAKHYVIRLLYVEQPVPQAVIASWVSQAFSKDHNAVTQILSELKVWQEANIPGGLLG
;
A
#
# COMPACT_ATOMS: atom_id res chain seq x y z
N MET A 1 19.92 -52.63 -10.29
CA MET A 1 18.86 -52.50 -9.27
C MET A 1 19.38 -51.59 -8.17
N ALA A 2 18.97 -50.31 -8.16
CA ALA A 2 19.20 -49.40 -7.04
C ALA A 2 18.14 -48.29 -7.12
N ASP A 3 17.11 -48.44 -6.29
CA ASP A 3 15.96 -47.54 -6.16
C ASP A 3 16.39 -46.17 -5.63
N THR A 4 15.96 -45.12 -6.31
CA THR A 4 16.15 -43.72 -5.91
C THR A 4 14.95 -43.29 -5.06
N SER A 5 15.12 -43.28 -3.73
CA SER A 5 14.11 -42.75 -2.79
C SER A 5 14.13 -41.21 -2.80
N ARG A 6 13.29 -40.59 -3.63
CA ARG A 6 12.97 -39.15 -3.53
C ARG A 6 12.03 -38.92 -2.34
N GLY A 7 12.54 -38.33 -1.28
CA GLY A 7 11.77 -37.92 -0.11
C GLY A 7 10.70 -36.88 -0.48
N ASN A 8 9.43 -37.25 -0.33
CA ASN A 8 8.29 -36.36 -0.45
C ASN A 8 8.24 -35.39 0.76
N LEU A 9 8.81 -34.19 0.61
CA LEU A 9 8.56 -33.09 1.53
C LEU A 9 7.18 -32.51 1.27
N ARG A 10 6.15 -33.23 1.74
CA ARG A 10 4.76 -32.81 1.67
C ARG A 10 4.57 -31.71 2.73
N LEU A 11 4.66 -30.44 2.32
CA LEU A 11 4.39 -29.29 3.18
C LEU A 11 2.99 -29.45 3.78
N ASN A 12 2.92 -29.70 5.08
CA ASN A 12 1.68 -29.81 5.84
C ASN A 12 1.09 -28.40 6.00
N LEU A 13 0.48 -27.90 4.93
CA LEU A 13 -0.34 -26.70 4.93
C LEU A 13 -1.61 -27.02 5.73
N LYS A 14 -1.53 -26.89 7.06
CA LYS A 14 -2.71 -26.82 7.92
C LYS A 14 -3.67 -25.80 7.30
N ASN A 15 -4.88 -26.25 7.00
CA ASN A 15 -5.92 -25.48 6.33
C ASN A 15 -6.32 -24.26 7.18
N LYS A 16 -5.54 -23.19 7.12
CA LYS A 16 -6.00 -21.85 7.46
C LYS A 16 -6.86 -21.41 6.29
N SER A 17 -8.16 -21.28 6.53
CA SER A 17 -9.04 -20.61 5.57
C SER A 17 -8.45 -19.23 5.25
N LEU A 18 -8.30 -18.93 3.95
CA LEU A 18 -7.86 -17.63 3.49
C LEU A 18 -8.99 -16.64 3.80
N HIS A 19 -8.86 -15.92 4.90
CA HIS A 19 -9.91 -15.00 5.36
C HIS A 19 -9.93 -13.69 4.55
N CYS A 20 -8.80 -13.32 3.96
CA CYS A 20 -8.65 -12.12 3.13
C CYS A 20 -8.95 -12.46 1.67
N LYS A 21 -9.99 -11.86 1.09
CA LYS A 21 -10.45 -12.14 -0.28
C LYS A 21 -9.61 -11.43 -1.36
N ASN A 22 -8.88 -10.38 -1.00
CA ASN A 22 -8.04 -9.60 -1.91
C ASN A 22 -6.73 -9.16 -1.21
N LEU A 23 -5.74 -8.74 -2.02
CA LEU A 23 -4.43 -8.29 -1.53
C LEU A 23 -4.57 -7.10 -0.57
N TYR A 24 -5.46 -6.18 -0.88
CA TYR A 24 -5.68 -4.96 -0.12
C TYR A 24 -6.10 -5.24 1.33
N ASP A 25 -7.11 -6.10 1.51
CA ASP A 25 -7.63 -6.52 2.81
C ASP A 25 -6.59 -7.29 3.61
N TYR A 26 -5.73 -8.06 2.95
CA TYR A 26 -4.61 -8.72 3.61
C TYR A 26 -3.60 -7.72 4.16
N LEU A 27 -3.16 -6.75 3.35
CA LEU A 27 -2.13 -5.77 3.73
C LEU A 27 -2.57 -4.94 4.94
N LYS A 28 -3.86 -4.60 5.05
CA LYS A 28 -4.43 -3.90 6.20
C LYS A 28 -4.31 -4.65 7.53
N THR A 29 -4.26 -5.97 7.50
CA THR A 29 -4.15 -6.79 8.72
C THR A 29 -2.71 -6.84 9.26
N LEU A 30 -1.74 -6.37 8.48
CA LEU A 30 -0.33 -6.46 8.82
C LEU A 30 0.11 -5.29 9.72
N SER A 31 1.08 -5.55 10.58
CA SER A 31 1.74 -4.50 11.36
C SER A 31 2.56 -3.57 10.46
N ALA A 32 2.78 -2.32 10.91
CA ALA A 32 3.64 -1.37 10.21
C ALA A 32 5.05 -1.93 9.94
N SER A 33 5.64 -2.63 10.93
CA SER A 33 6.95 -3.27 10.77
C SER A 33 6.98 -4.37 9.71
N THR A 34 5.87 -5.06 9.48
CA THR A 34 5.76 -6.09 8.44
C THR A 34 5.61 -5.44 7.07
N LEU A 35 4.79 -4.39 6.96
CA LEU A 35 4.63 -3.61 5.74
C LEU A 35 5.96 -2.96 5.31
N GLU A 36 6.71 -2.38 6.25
CA GLU A 36 8.04 -1.81 5.97
C GLU A 36 8.99 -2.85 5.36
N ARG A 37 9.03 -4.06 5.93
CA ARG A 37 9.84 -5.15 5.36
C ARG A 37 9.37 -5.55 3.96
N LEU A 38 8.06 -5.59 3.73
CA LEU A 38 7.48 -5.90 2.42
C LEU A 38 7.82 -4.83 1.38
N TYR A 39 7.77 -3.54 1.76
CA TYR A 39 8.08 -2.41 0.88
C TYR A 39 9.58 -2.23 0.58
N ASN A 40 10.46 -2.93 1.29
CA ASN A 40 11.87 -3.04 0.90
C ASN A 40 12.10 -3.95 -0.32
N HIS A 41 11.06 -4.64 -0.83
CA HIS A 41 11.16 -5.48 -2.01
C HIS A 41 10.47 -4.82 -3.23
N PRO A 42 11.20 -4.54 -4.33
CA PRO A 42 10.67 -3.79 -5.47
C PRO A 42 9.52 -4.51 -6.17
N THR A 43 9.53 -5.85 -6.18
CA THR A 43 8.46 -6.69 -6.73
C THR A 43 7.15 -6.50 -5.97
N THR A 44 7.22 -6.39 -4.64
CA THR A 44 6.06 -6.15 -3.77
C THR A 44 5.49 -4.76 -3.99
N CYS A 45 6.35 -3.74 -4.04
CA CYS A 45 5.94 -2.36 -4.32
C CYS A 45 5.21 -2.26 -5.66
N LEU A 46 5.75 -2.90 -6.71
CA LEU A 46 5.12 -2.91 -8.02
C LEU A 46 3.78 -3.65 -8.01
N ALA A 47 3.67 -4.78 -7.30
CA ALA A 47 2.41 -5.51 -7.18
C ALA A 47 1.34 -4.64 -6.51
N ILE A 48 1.69 -3.97 -5.42
CA ILE A 48 0.76 -3.11 -4.67
C ILE A 48 0.36 -1.90 -5.51
N TYR A 49 1.32 -1.24 -6.16
CA TYR A 49 1.06 -0.13 -7.08
C TYR A 49 0.13 -0.52 -8.23
N ARG A 50 0.21 -1.75 -8.74
CA ARG A 50 -0.70 -2.25 -9.80
C ARG A 50 -2.15 -2.39 -9.32
N GLU A 51 -2.35 -2.80 -8.08
CA GLU A 51 -3.68 -2.97 -7.46
C GLU A 51 -4.34 -1.65 -7.01
N LEU A 52 -3.58 -0.55 -6.92
CA LEU A 52 -4.14 0.75 -6.55
C LEU A 52 -5.18 1.26 -7.58
N PRO A 53 -6.19 2.04 -7.15
CA PRO A 53 -7.05 2.79 -8.07
C PRO A 53 -6.24 3.73 -8.97
N PRO A 54 -6.68 4.02 -10.21
CA PRO A 54 -5.93 4.87 -11.15
C PRO A 54 -5.53 6.23 -10.57
N ILE A 55 -6.45 6.89 -9.85
CA ILE A 55 -6.19 8.17 -9.18
C ILE A 55 -5.13 8.07 -8.07
N ALA A 56 -5.14 6.99 -7.28
CA ALA A 56 -4.13 6.75 -6.24
C ALA A 56 -2.73 6.59 -6.84
N LYS A 57 -2.61 5.93 -8.00
CA LYS A 57 -1.34 5.81 -8.73
C LYS A 57 -0.75 7.17 -9.11
N HIS A 58 -1.59 8.10 -9.57
CA HIS A 58 -1.16 9.45 -9.90
C HIS A 58 -0.61 10.20 -8.67
N TYR A 59 -1.21 10.00 -7.51
CA TYR A 59 -0.76 10.64 -6.27
C TYR A 59 0.62 10.12 -5.87
N VAL A 60 0.80 8.80 -5.90
CA VAL A 60 2.08 8.16 -5.60
C VAL A 60 3.18 8.67 -6.54
N ILE A 61 2.95 8.69 -7.86
CA ILE A 61 3.97 9.14 -8.82
C ILE A 61 4.29 10.62 -8.68
N ARG A 62 3.30 11.48 -8.43
CA ARG A 62 3.54 12.93 -8.21
C ARG A 62 4.38 13.19 -6.96
N LEU A 63 4.29 12.33 -5.95
CA LEU A 63 5.02 12.45 -4.69
C LEU A 63 6.33 11.68 -4.64
N LEU A 64 6.58 10.74 -5.57
CA LEU A 64 7.68 9.78 -5.50
C LEU A 64 9.07 10.44 -5.37
N TYR A 65 9.24 11.62 -5.97
CA TYR A 65 10.49 12.39 -5.96
C TYR A 65 10.38 13.69 -5.15
N VAL A 66 9.31 13.85 -4.38
CA VAL A 66 9.12 15.03 -3.53
C VAL A 66 9.68 14.72 -2.15
N GLU A 67 10.80 15.35 -1.83
CA GLU A 67 11.53 15.08 -0.58
C GLU A 67 10.91 15.78 0.65
N GLN A 68 10.08 16.81 0.44
CA GLN A 68 9.44 17.57 1.51
C GLN A 68 7.95 17.23 1.65
N PRO A 69 7.37 17.33 2.86
CA PRO A 69 5.94 17.20 3.04
C PRO A 69 5.17 18.20 2.18
N VAL A 70 4.11 17.73 1.53
CA VAL A 70 3.24 18.57 0.70
C VAL A 70 2.00 18.96 1.48
N PRO A 71 1.60 20.25 1.51
CA PRO A 71 0.38 20.67 2.18
C PRO A 71 -0.87 19.95 1.65
N GLN A 72 -1.77 19.52 2.53
CA GLN A 72 -2.99 18.80 2.15
C GLN A 72 -3.85 19.59 1.15
N ALA A 73 -3.93 20.92 1.27
CA ALA A 73 -4.63 21.78 0.31
C ALA A 73 -4.10 21.65 -1.13
N VAL A 74 -2.77 21.47 -1.29
CA VAL A 74 -2.15 21.26 -2.61
C VAL A 74 -2.56 19.90 -3.15
N ILE A 75 -2.57 18.85 -2.33
CA ILE A 75 -3.03 17.52 -2.74
C ILE A 75 -4.51 17.55 -3.13
N ALA A 76 -5.36 18.21 -2.34
CA ALA A 76 -6.79 18.36 -2.61
C ALA A 76 -7.05 19.11 -3.93
N SER A 77 -6.22 20.10 -4.26
CA SER A 77 -6.33 20.85 -5.52
C SER A 77 -6.00 20.04 -6.78
N TRP A 78 -5.49 18.82 -6.66
CA TRP A 78 -5.20 17.96 -7.81
C TRP A 78 -6.45 17.38 -8.47
N VAL A 79 -7.60 17.44 -7.79
CA VAL A 79 -8.90 17.04 -8.32
C VAL A 79 -9.86 18.21 -8.35
N SER A 80 -10.82 18.16 -9.27
CA SER A 80 -11.96 19.08 -9.22
C SER A 80 -12.84 18.78 -8.00
N GLN A 81 -13.47 19.81 -7.44
CA GLN A 81 -14.37 19.72 -6.29
C GLN A 81 -15.50 18.69 -6.47
N ALA A 82 -15.92 18.46 -7.73
CA ALA A 82 -16.91 17.45 -8.08
C ALA A 82 -16.47 16.01 -7.69
N PHE A 83 -15.17 15.76 -7.59
CA PHE A 83 -14.57 14.46 -7.26
C PHE A 83 -13.93 14.44 -5.86
N SER A 84 -14.36 15.34 -4.97
CA SER A 84 -13.87 15.40 -3.57
C SER A 84 -14.07 14.06 -2.82
N LYS A 85 -15.16 13.34 -3.10
CA LYS A 85 -15.39 12.00 -2.52
C LYS A 85 -14.33 10.98 -2.93
N ASP A 86 -13.92 10.99 -4.20
CA ASP A 86 -12.90 10.10 -4.72
C ASP A 86 -11.53 10.45 -4.13
N HIS A 87 -11.23 11.74 -3.97
CA HIS A 87 -10.04 12.19 -3.24
C HIS A 87 -10.01 11.67 -1.80
N ASN A 88 -11.12 11.78 -1.07
CA ASN A 88 -11.22 11.26 0.30
C ASN A 88 -11.03 9.73 0.35
N ALA A 89 -11.60 9.00 -0.61
CA ALA A 89 -11.41 7.55 -0.69
C ALA A 89 -9.95 7.18 -0.98
N VAL A 90 -9.31 7.87 -1.92
CA VAL A 90 -7.90 7.64 -2.29
C VAL A 90 -6.97 7.96 -1.13
N THR A 91 -7.20 9.07 -0.44
CA THR A 91 -6.36 9.48 0.68
C THR A 91 -6.42 8.47 1.81
N GLN A 92 -7.63 7.97 2.12
CA GLN A 92 -7.82 6.89 3.08
C GLN A 92 -7.08 5.61 2.64
N ILE A 93 -7.21 5.21 1.37
CA ILE A 93 -6.54 4.01 0.83
C ILE A 93 -5.03 4.06 1.01
N LEU A 94 -4.41 5.18 0.63
CA LEU A 94 -2.96 5.34 0.71
C LEU A 94 -2.47 5.39 2.17
N SER A 95 -3.27 5.95 3.08
CA SER A 95 -2.98 5.99 4.52
C SER A 95 -3.11 4.61 5.18
N GLU A 96 -4.12 3.83 4.80
CA GLU A 96 -4.34 2.46 5.30
C GLU A 96 -3.21 1.52 4.87
N LEU A 97 -2.69 1.70 3.65
CA LEU A 97 -1.54 0.95 3.14
C LEU A 97 -0.20 1.47 3.65
N LYS A 98 -0.15 2.59 4.38
CA LYS A 98 1.12 3.21 4.81
C LYS A 98 2.06 3.52 3.63
N VAL A 99 1.50 3.79 2.46
CA VAL A 99 2.26 4.23 1.27
C VAL A 99 2.64 5.71 1.41
N TRP A 100 1.85 6.46 2.17
CA TRP A 100 2.16 7.81 2.60
C TRP A 100 1.74 8.00 4.07
N GLN A 101 2.07 9.14 4.65
CA GLN A 101 1.65 9.50 6.00
C GLN A 101 1.53 11.02 6.15
N GLU A 102 0.65 11.45 7.05
CA GLU A 102 0.57 12.84 7.45
C GLU A 102 1.85 13.24 8.22
N ALA A 103 2.35 14.43 7.93
CA ALA A 103 3.51 14.99 8.61
C ALA A 103 3.16 16.40 9.10
N ASN A 104 3.52 16.70 10.35
CA ASN A 104 3.43 18.06 10.86
C ASN A 104 4.49 18.92 10.18
N ILE A 105 4.04 19.93 9.44
CA ILE A 105 4.93 20.94 8.85
C ILE A 105 5.16 22.02 9.92
N PRO A 106 6.39 22.23 10.41
CA PRO A 106 6.68 23.30 11.36
C PRO A 106 6.31 24.65 10.74
N GLY A 107 5.35 25.37 11.36
CA GLY A 107 4.88 26.67 10.88
C GLY A 107 3.71 26.62 9.88
N GLY A 108 3.10 25.46 9.62
CA GLY A 108 1.87 25.35 8.83
C GLY A 108 0.60 25.60 9.66
N LEU A 109 -0.43 26.18 9.05
CA LEU A 109 -1.78 26.22 9.64
C LEU A 109 -2.27 24.79 9.85
N LEU A 110 -2.76 24.48 11.06
CA LEU A 110 -3.46 23.22 11.33
C LEU A 110 -4.78 23.25 10.53
N GLY A 111 -4.88 22.39 9.53
CA GLY A 111 -6.10 22.16 8.74
C GLY A 111 -6.99 21.13 9.42
#